data_AF-A0A650CNM5-F1
#
_entry.id   AF-A0A650CNM5-F1
#
_cell.length_a   1.000
_cell.length_b   1.000
_cell.length_c   1.000
_cell.angle_alpha   90.00
_cell.angle_beta   90.00
_cell.angle_gamma   90.00
#
_symmetry.space_group_name_H-M   'P 1'
#
loop_
_entity.id
_entity.type
_entity.pdbx_description
1 polymer ?
#
loop_
_entity_poly.entity_id
_entity_poly.type
_entity_poly.pdbx_seq_one_letter_code
_entity_poly.pdbx_strand_id
1 'polypeptide(L)'
;MLPICYSSIPLIIYGILTPVYARILRGKISNEKAFYITWVTAPFLVAYFYLQTIITLPILIFFNIIGYIIVLNKKYKFLSPLLLTASILCQLIYSLFILHITHA
;
A
#
# COMPACT_ATOMS: atom_id res chain seq x y z
N MET A 1 -22.74 -0.78 -9.81
CA MET A 1 -21.37 -1.32 -9.64
C MET A 1 -20.60 -0.29 -8.82
N LEU A 2 -20.04 -0.66 -7.66
CA LEU A 2 -19.25 0.30 -6.86
C LEU A 2 -17.98 0.66 -7.65
N PRO A 3 -17.63 1.95 -7.75
CA PRO A 3 -16.42 2.34 -8.46
C PRO A 3 -15.17 1.80 -7.75
N ILE A 4 -14.16 1.45 -8.53
CA ILE A 4 -12.89 0.90 -8.04
C ILE A 4 -11.96 2.07 -7.69
N CYS A 5 -11.33 1.98 -6.52
CA CYS A 5 -10.29 2.90 -6.10
C CYS A 5 -8.97 2.49 -6.76
N TYR A 6 -8.55 3.19 -7.82
CA TYR A 6 -7.36 2.86 -8.59
C TYR A 6 -6.07 2.98 -7.77
N SER A 7 -6.03 3.85 -6.75
CA SER A 7 -4.90 3.95 -5.82
C SER A 7 -4.70 2.68 -4.96
N SER A 8 -5.73 1.83 -4.83
CA SER A 8 -5.64 0.57 -4.08
C SER A 8 -4.96 -0.56 -4.86
N ILE A 9 -5.01 -0.53 -6.19
CA ILE A 9 -4.47 -1.58 -7.07
C ILE A 9 -2.96 -1.83 -6.86
N PRO A 10 -2.07 -0.81 -6.91
CA PRO A 10 -0.64 -1.06 -6.70
C PRO A 10 -0.35 -1.65 -5.31
N LEU A 11 -1.11 -1.25 -4.29
CA LEU A 11 -0.98 -1.79 -2.93
C LEU A 11 -1.35 -3.28 -2.87
N ILE A 12 -2.41 -3.70 -3.58
CA ILE A 12 -2.80 -5.11 -3.68
C ILE A 12 -1.69 -5.92 -4.36
N ILE A 13 -1.23 -5.45 -5.52
CA ILE A 13 -0.20 -6.14 -6.31
C ILE A 13 1.06 -6.33 -5.47
N TYR A 14 1.57 -5.26 -4.85
CA TYR A 14 2.77 -5.35 -4.02
C TYR A 14 2.51 -6.15 -2.73
N GLY A 15 1.32 -6.07 -2.14
CA GLY A 15 0.94 -6.86 -0.97
C GLY A 15 1.04 -8.37 -1.22
N ILE A 16 0.55 -8.84 -2.37
CA ILE A 16 0.62 -10.25 -2.80
C ILE A 16 2.05 -10.64 -3.20
N LEU A 17 2.77 -9.76 -3.91
CA LEU A 17 4.12 -10.06 -4.38
C LEU A 17 5.17 -10.03 -3.25
N THR A 18 4.94 -9.28 -2.17
CA THR A 18 5.88 -9.17 -1.04
C THR A 18 6.34 -10.52 -0.48
N PRO A 19 5.46 -11.47 -0.08
CA PRO A 19 5.90 -12.78 0.42
C PRO A 19 6.59 -13.63 -0.66
N VAL A 20 6.19 -13.49 -1.92
CA VAL A 20 6.80 -14.21 -3.06
C VAL A 20 8.23 -13.76 -3.25
N TYR A 21 8.45 -12.44 -3.35
CA TYR A 21 9.78 -11.85 -3.52
C TYR A 21 10.66 -12.06 -2.29
N ALA A 22 10.09 -11.98 -1.08
CA ALA A 22 10.82 -12.29 0.15
C ALA A 22 11.37 -13.72 0.15
N ARG A 23 10.66 -14.68 -0.44
CA ARG A 23 11.13 -16.07 -0.57
C ARG A 23 12.17 -16.22 -1.68
N ILE A 24 11.95 -15.64 -2.85
CA ILE A 24 12.82 -15.78 -4.04
C ILE A 24 14.19 -15.11 -3.83
N LEU A 25 14.19 -13.94 -3.17
CA LEU A 25 15.36 -13.07 -3.01
C LEU A 25 16.08 -13.27 -1.67
N ARG A 26 15.61 -14.19 -0.82
CA ARG A 26 16.21 -14.47 0.49
C ARG A 26 17.71 -14.79 0.34
N GLY A 27 18.55 -14.02 1.01
CA GLY A 27 20.02 -14.20 0.97
C GLY A 27 20.69 -13.81 -0.35
N LYS A 28 19.96 -13.27 -1.33
CA LYS A 28 20.50 -12.82 -2.63
C LYS A 28 20.68 -11.31 -2.71
N ILE A 29 20.08 -10.56 -1.79
CA ILE A 29 20.13 -9.10 -1.77
C ILE A 29 21.28 -8.63 -0.88
N SER A 30 22.22 -7.85 -1.44
CA SER A 30 23.34 -7.27 -0.71
C SER A 30 22.90 -6.24 0.35
N ASN A 31 21.83 -5.50 0.07
CA ASN A 31 21.24 -4.53 1.00
C ASN A 31 19.72 -4.71 1.12
N GLU A 32 19.29 -5.65 1.96
CA GLU A 32 17.87 -5.95 2.18
C GLU A 32 17.09 -4.72 2.65
N LYS A 33 17.68 -3.88 3.51
CA LYS A 33 17.02 -2.68 4.03
C LYS A 33 16.69 -1.70 2.91
N ALA A 34 17.66 -1.36 2.06
CA ALA A 34 17.42 -0.46 0.93
C ALA A 34 16.37 -1.03 -0.03
N PHE A 35 16.46 -2.33 -0.34
CA PHE A 35 15.46 -3.02 -1.16
C PHE A 35 14.05 -2.85 -0.60
N TYR A 36 13.85 -3.14 0.69
CA TYR A 36 12.52 -3.04 1.29
C TYR A 36 12.02 -1.59 1.45
N ILE A 37 12.93 -0.60 1.59
CA ILE A 37 12.53 0.82 1.54
C ILE A 37 11.94 1.10 0.16
N THR A 38 12.67 0.81 -0.91
CA THR A 38 12.20 1.02 -2.29
C THR A 38 10.94 0.21 -2.59
N TRP A 39 10.86 -1.02 -2.09
CA TRP A 39 9.71 -1.91 -2.25
C TRP A 39 8.44 -1.34 -1.62
N VAL A 40 8.54 -0.68 -0.46
CA VAL A 40 7.43 0.01 0.17
C VAL A 40 7.11 1.32 -0.54
N THR A 41 8.12 2.11 -0.91
CA THR A 41 7.91 3.41 -1.57
C THR A 41 7.16 3.28 -2.90
N ALA A 42 7.50 2.26 -3.71
CA ALA A 42 6.97 2.11 -5.06
C ALA A 42 5.42 2.08 -5.14
N PRO A 43 4.71 1.19 -4.43
CA PRO A 43 3.25 1.13 -4.53
C PRO A 43 2.56 2.37 -3.98
N PHE A 44 3.09 3.00 -2.92
CA PHE A 44 2.54 4.27 -2.41
C PHE A 44 2.77 5.42 -3.38
N LEU A 45 3.94 5.51 -4.01
CA LEU A 45 4.22 6.53 -5.02
C LEU A 45 3.25 6.42 -6.20
N VAL A 46 3.05 5.21 -6.73
CA VAL A 46 2.06 4.95 -7.79
C VAL A 46 0.66 5.30 -7.30
N ALA A 47 0.28 4.89 -6.09
CA ALA A 47 -1.02 5.20 -5.50
C ALA A 47 -1.30 6.72 -5.41
N TYR A 48 -0.27 7.54 -5.14
CA TYR A 48 -0.42 9.00 -5.12
C TYR A 48 -0.72 9.59 -6.50
N PHE A 49 -0.18 9.02 -7.58
CA PHE A 49 -0.49 9.47 -8.95
C PHE A 49 -1.91 9.07 -9.39
N TYR A 50 -2.44 7.97 -8.87
CA TYR A 50 -3.81 7.50 -9.14
C TYR A 50 -4.82 7.91 -8.06
N LEU A 51 -4.53 8.99 -7.33
CA LEU A 51 -5.43 9.52 -6.30
C LEU A 51 -6.73 10.03 -6.94
N GLN A 52 -7.86 9.44 -6.60
CA GLN A 52 -9.17 9.84 -7.12
C GLN A 52 -9.90 10.82 -6.20
N THR A 53 -9.69 10.72 -4.88
CA THR A 53 -10.33 11.58 -3.88
C THR A 53 -9.33 11.98 -2.81
N ILE A 54 -9.36 13.26 -2.45
CA ILE A 54 -8.41 13.84 -1.47
C ILE A 54 -8.51 13.17 -0.08
N ILE A 55 -9.66 12.60 0.25
CA ILE A 55 -9.91 11.93 1.54
C ILE A 55 -9.11 10.62 1.68
N THR A 56 -8.67 10.01 0.57
CA THR A 56 -7.82 8.81 0.63
C THR A 56 -6.34 9.15 0.91
N LEU A 57 -5.92 10.40 0.74
CA LEU A 57 -4.53 10.82 0.89
C LEU A 57 -3.97 10.62 2.31
N PRO A 58 -4.67 11.00 3.41
CA PRO A 58 -4.17 10.79 4.76
C PRO A 58 -3.92 9.31 5.08
N ILE A 59 -4.76 8.42 4.56
CA ILE A 59 -4.61 6.96 4.73
C ILE A 59 -3.30 6.51 4.08
N LEU A 60 -3.08 6.91 2.81
CA LEU A 60 -1.88 6.53 2.07
C LEU A 60 -0.62 7.03 2.78
N ILE A 61 -0.60 8.28 3.24
CA ILE A 61 0.54 8.86 3.98
C ILE A 61 0.78 8.09 5.29
N PHE A 62 -0.28 7.84 6.07
CA PHE A 62 -0.18 7.13 7.34
C PHE A 62 0.41 5.73 7.16
N PHE A 63 -0.11 4.94 6.21
CA PHE A 63 0.40 3.60 5.95
C PHE A 63 1.79 3.59 5.33
N ASN A 64 2.16 4.60 4.53
CA ASN A 64 3.52 4.74 4.01
C ASN A 64 4.53 4.98 5.14
N ILE A 65 4.21 5.88 6.08
CA ILE A 65 5.04 6.12 7.28
C ILE A 65 5.20 4.82 8.10
N ILE A 66 4.12 4.10 8.36
CA ILE A 66 4.20 2.80 9.06
C ILE A 66 5.04 1.81 8.27
N GLY A 67 4.90 1.77 6.95
CA GLY A 67 5.73 0.96 6.06
C GLY A 67 7.22 1.22 6.29
N TYR A 68 7.65 2.49 6.31
CA TYR A 68 9.03 2.84 6.63
C TYR A 68 9.44 2.39 8.04
N ILE A 69 8.59 2.59 9.05
CA ILE A 69 8.88 2.15 10.43
C ILE A 69 9.09 0.63 10.49
N ILE A 70 8.28 -0.16 9.77
CA ILE A 70 8.41 -1.62 9.69
C ILE A 70 9.76 -2.01 9.07
N VAL A 71 10.14 -1.36 7.97
CA VAL A 71 11.41 -1.62 7.27
C VAL A 71 12.61 -1.24 8.12
N LEU A 72 12.57 -0.08 8.78
CA LEU A 72 13.64 0.39 9.67
C LEU A 72 13.87 -0.57 10.85
N ASN A 73 12.80 -1.17 11.36
CA ASN A 73 12.84 -2.18 12.42
C ASN A 73 13.09 -3.63 11.92
N LYS A 74 13.38 -3.82 10.62
CA LYS A 74 13.59 -5.12 9.97
C LYS A 74 12.43 -6.11 10.13
N LYS A 75 11.20 -5.62 10.36
CA LYS A 75 10.01 -6.48 10.58
C LYS A 75 9.28 -6.80 9.27
N TYR A 76 10.01 -7.19 8.22
CA TYR A 76 9.51 -7.31 6.83
C TYR A 76 8.26 -8.18 6.65
N LYS A 77 8.05 -9.17 7.53
CA LYS A 77 6.84 -10.01 7.54
C LYS A 77 5.53 -9.22 7.63
N PHE A 78 5.55 -7.99 8.13
CA PHE A 78 4.37 -7.14 8.26
C PHE A 78 4.11 -6.25 7.03
N LEU A 79 4.98 -6.25 6.02
CA LEU A 79 4.78 -5.42 4.83
C LEU A 79 3.60 -5.86 3.98
N SER A 80 3.45 -7.17 3.76
CA SER A 80 2.31 -7.74 3.03
C SER A 80 0.96 -7.38 3.69
N PRO A 81 0.73 -7.68 4.99
CA PRO A 81 -0.53 -7.31 5.63
C PRO A 81 -0.72 -5.79 5.70
N LEU A 82 0.34 -4.99 5.87
CA LEU A 82 0.25 -3.53 5.82
C LEU A 82 -0.31 -3.04 4.47
N LEU A 83 0.28 -3.48 3.36
CA LEU A 83 -0.12 -3.06 2.02
C LEU A 83 -1.56 -3.50 1.69
N LEU A 84 -1.93 -4.73 2.04
CA LEU A 84 -3.29 -5.22 1.85
C LEU A 84 -4.30 -4.46 2.72
N THR A 85 -3.98 -4.19 3.99
CA THR A 85 -4.84 -3.40 4.88
C THR A 85 -5.02 -1.98 4.36
N ALA A 86 -3.94 -1.35 3.89
CA ALA A 86 -4.00 -0.02 3.27
C ALA A 86 -4.91 -0.03 2.03
N SER A 87 -4.82 -1.06 1.18
CA SER A 87 -5.69 -1.18 0.00
C SER A 87 -7.17 -1.31 0.35
N ILE A 88 -7.50 -2.13 1.35
CA ILE A 88 -8.87 -2.37 1.80
C ILE A 88 -9.45 -1.07 2.37
N LEU A 89 -8.69 -0.37 3.22
CA LEU A 89 -9.14 0.89 3.80
C LEU A 89 -9.30 1.99 2.76
N CYS A 90 -8.42 2.09 1.76
CA CYS A 90 -8.58 3.04 0.66
C CYS A 90 -9.86 2.76 -0.14
N GLN A 91 -10.09 1.50 -0.53
CA GLN A 91 -11.31 1.11 -1.25
C GLN A 91 -12.57 1.37 -0.42
N LEU A 92 -12.56 1.04 0.87
CA LEU A 92 -13.69 1.23 1.77
C LEU A 92 -14.05 2.72 1.89
N ILE A 93 -13.07 3.56 2.20
CA ILE A 93 -13.28 5.00 2.39
C ILE A 93 -13.70 5.66 1.09
N TYR A 94 -13.10 5.28 -0.04
CA TYR A 94 -13.53 5.73 -1.35
C TYR A 94 -14.99 5.37 -1.64
N SER A 95 -15.39 4.12 -1.37
CA SER A 95 -16.75 3.64 -1.62
C SER A 95 -17.78 4.38 -0.75
N LEU A 96 -17.47 4.59 0.53
CA LEU A 96 -18.31 5.34 1.46
C LEU A 96 -18.47 6.81 1.04
N PHE A 97 -17.38 7.44 0.60
CA PHE A 97 -17.42 8.83 0.16
C PHE A 97 -18.26 9.00 -1.12
N ILE A 98 -18.11 8.10 -2.10
CA ILE A 98 -18.95 8.13 -3.30
C ILE A 98 -20.42 7.94 -2.93
N LEU A 99 -20.72 6.98 -2.06
CA LEU A 99 -22.09 6.71 -1.62
C LEU A 99 -22.71 7.93 -0.93
N HIS A 100 -21.93 8.64 -0.11
CA HIS A 100 -22.36 9.89 0.50
C HIS A 100 -22.67 10.96 -0.54
N ILE A 101 -21.80 11.19 -1.54
CA ILE A 101 -22.06 12.19 -2.59
C ILE A 101 -23.28 11.83 -3.44
N THR A 102 -23.51 10.56 -3.75
CA THR A 102 -24.62 10.15 -4.62
C THR A 102 -25.99 10.17 -3.94
N HIS A 103 -26.03 10.15 -2.60
CA HIS A 103 -27.26 10.07 -1.81
C HIS A 103 -27.47 11.27 -0.86
N ALA A 104 -26.55 12.24 -0.83
CA ALA A 104 -26.71 13.52 -0.14
C ALA A 104 -27.28 14.56 -1.11
#